data_AF-A0A3D3MAX0-F1
#
_entry.id   AF-A0A3D3MAX0-F1
#
_cell.length_a   1.000
_cell.length_b   1.000
_cell.length_c   1.000
_cell.angle_alpha   90.00
_cell.angle_beta   90.00
_cell.angle_gamma   90.00
#
_symmetry.space_group_name_H-M   'P 1'
#
loop_
_entity.id
_entity.type
_entity.pdbx_description
1 polymer ?
#
loop_
_entity_poly.entity_id
_entity_poly.type
_entity_poly.pdbx_seq_one_letter_code
_entity_poly.pdbx_strand_id
1 'polypeptide(L)'
;MGELFELISDNAIKKLDTYYTECHVCGKTEVDLYPYQGQVILDNGEIDDDIYAICYDCLCTKPMTRVCSFPYEEVVEKYLGSLNLAQDHKAELRITLMEKYNRTPDIPLFIQRPDIPLCCEDITEFTGYPQNDKELYEVSEQLMYWEEGPKERSEYDDFKTYGSPESLTEIATFKCPHCDRKYFTFQFT
;
A
#
# COMPACT_ATOMS: atom_id res chain seq x y z
N MET A 1 -4.68 12.74 -1.57
CA MET A 1 -4.25 11.91 -2.70
C MET A 1 -2.98 12.53 -3.21
N GLY A 2 -1.95 11.71 -3.39
CA GLY A 2 -0.65 12.16 -3.89
C GLY A 2 -0.72 12.59 -5.34
N GLU A 3 0.13 13.54 -5.70
CA GLU A 3 0.26 14.02 -7.07
C GLU A 3 1.01 13.02 -7.94
N LEU A 4 2.06 12.38 -7.40
CA LEU A 4 2.83 11.39 -8.16
C LEU A 4 2.11 10.03 -8.17
N PHE A 5 1.85 9.47 -7.00
CA PHE A 5 1.14 8.20 -6.86
C PHE A 5 -0.20 8.41 -6.15
N GLU A 6 -1.28 8.00 -6.81
CA GLU A 6 -2.66 8.18 -6.33
C GLU A 6 -2.83 7.71 -4.87
N LEU A 7 -2.24 6.57 -4.53
CA LEU A 7 -2.39 5.87 -3.26
C LEU A 7 -1.31 6.20 -2.22
N ILE A 8 -0.40 7.14 -2.50
CA ILE A 8 0.69 7.50 -1.58
C ILE A 8 0.82 9.02 -1.51
N SER A 9 0.72 9.59 -0.31
CA SER A 9 0.96 11.02 -0.12
C SER A 9 2.38 11.40 -0.52
N ASP A 10 2.57 12.55 -1.18
CA ASP A 10 3.86 12.91 -1.77
C ASP A 10 5.00 13.02 -0.74
N ASN A 11 4.67 13.35 0.51
CA ASN A 11 5.62 13.39 1.62
C ASN A 11 6.04 12.00 2.14
N ALA A 12 5.28 10.96 1.81
CA ALA A 12 5.50 9.58 2.23
C ALA A 12 6.22 8.75 1.15
N ILE A 13 6.41 9.32 -0.05
CA ILE A 13 7.11 8.67 -1.16
C ILE A 13 8.58 8.47 -0.78
N LYS A 14 9.04 7.22 -0.93
CA LYS A 14 10.43 6.82 -0.75
C LYS A 14 10.96 6.26 -2.06
N LYS A 15 12.05 6.87 -2.54
CA LYS A 15 12.80 6.39 -3.70
C LYS A 15 13.78 5.30 -3.25
N LEU A 16 14.13 4.41 -4.16
CA LEU A 16 15.24 3.48 -3.96
C LEU A 16 16.56 4.25 -3.82
N ASP A 17 17.51 3.64 -3.12
CA ASP A 17 18.85 4.19 -2.97
C ASP A 17 19.69 4.00 -4.25
N THR A 18 20.97 4.38 -4.18
CA THR A 18 21.89 4.31 -5.30
C THR A 18 22.31 2.88 -5.69
N TYR A 19 21.85 1.84 -4.98
CA TYR A 19 22.11 0.45 -5.36
C TYR A 19 21.46 0.11 -6.70
N TYR A 20 20.25 0.62 -6.93
CA TYR A 20 19.55 0.50 -8.21
C TYR A 20 19.84 1.74 -9.05
N THR A 21 20.34 1.53 -10.27
CA THR A 21 20.80 2.62 -11.15
C THR A 21 19.98 2.78 -12.42
N GLU A 22 19.15 1.79 -12.76
CA GLU A 22 18.29 1.80 -13.94
C GLU A 22 16.92 1.20 -13.65
N CYS A 23 15.93 1.62 -14.43
CA CYS A 23 14.61 1.00 -14.39
C CYS A 23 14.68 -0.38 -15.05
N HIS A 24 14.24 -1.42 -14.34
CA HIS A 24 14.28 -2.80 -14.86
C HIS A 24 13.36 -3.03 -16.06
N VAL A 25 12.41 -2.13 -16.33
CA VAL A 25 11.45 -2.25 -17.43
C VAL A 25 11.91 -1.54 -18.71
N CYS A 26 12.49 -0.33 -18.59
CA CYS A 26 12.86 0.47 -19.76
C CYS A 26 14.36 0.75 -19.90
N GLY A 27 15.18 0.32 -18.93
CA GLY A 27 16.62 0.56 -18.90
C GLY A 27 17.03 2.03 -18.76
N LYS A 28 16.09 2.96 -18.53
CA LYS A 28 16.42 4.37 -18.31
C LYS A 28 17.22 4.50 -17.01
N THR A 29 18.34 5.20 -17.10
CA THR A 29 19.16 5.66 -15.97
C THR A 29 18.83 7.12 -15.63
N GLU A 30 19.38 7.63 -14.53
CA GLU A 30 19.21 9.04 -14.09
C GLU A 30 17.73 9.44 -13.87
N VAL A 31 16.89 8.47 -13.52
CA VAL A 31 15.48 8.65 -13.16
C VAL A 31 15.25 8.22 -11.72
N ASP A 32 14.21 8.76 -11.11
CA ASP A 32 13.76 8.27 -9.81
C ASP A 32 13.23 6.84 -9.95
N LEU A 33 13.72 5.95 -9.09
CA LEU A 33 13.32 4.55 -9.02
C LEU A 33 12.55 4.29 -7.73
N TYR A 34 11.54 3.44 -7.82
CA TYR A 34 10.66 3.06 -6.72
C TYR A 34 10.70 1.54 -6.51
N PRO A 35 10.58 1.08 -5.25
CA PRO A 35 10.52 -0.33 -4.96
C PRO A 35 9.24 -0.90 -5.56
N TYR A 36 9.36 -2.07 -6.17
CA TYR A 36 8.22 -2.80 -6.72
C TYR A 36 8.59 -4.28 -6.73
N GLN A 37 7.64 -5.17 -6.48
CA GLN A 37 7.86 -6.60 -6.55
C GLN A 37 6.79 -7.19 -7.46
N GLY A 38 7.16 -7.34 -8.72
CA GLY A 38 6.21 -7.74 -9.74
C GLY A 38 6.87 -8.06 -11.06
N GLN A 39 6.04 -8.22 -12.08
CA GLN A 39 6.42 -8.58 -13.43
C GLN A 39 5.67 -7.70 -14.41
N VAL A 40 6.23 -7.52 -15.61
CA VAL A 40 5.54 -6.84 -16.72
C VAL A 40 4.99 -7.88 -17.68
N ILE A 41 3.75 -7.66 -18.13
CA ILE A 41 3.15 -8.45 -19.20
C ILE A 41 3.62 -7.86 -20.54
N LEU A 42 4.34 -8.63 -21.32
CA LEU A 42 4.81 -8.24 -22.64
C LEU A 42 3.64 -8.23 -23.64
N ASP A 43 3.80 -7.51 -24.76
CA ASP A 43 2.76 -7.37 -25.80
C ASP A 43 2.35 -8.73 -26.42
N ASN A 44 3.22 -9.74 -26.35
CA ASN A 44 2.95 -11.11 -26.78
C ASN A 44 2.23 -11.97 -25.70
N GLY A 45 1.95 -11.40 -24.53
CA GLY A 45 1.34 -12.08 -23.38
C GLY A 45 2.33 -12.84 -22.50
N GLU A 46 3.63 -12.82 -22.81
CA GLU A 46 4.66 -13.41 -21.95
C GLU A 46 4.90 -12.54 -20.71
N ILE A 47 5.36 -13.16 -19.63
CA ILE A 47 5.71 -12.50 -18.38
C ILE A 47 7.24 -12.38 -18.35
N ASP A 48 7.74 -11.15 -18.21
CA ASP A 48 9.18 -10.86 -18.11
C ASP A 48 9.74 -11.21 -16.71
N ASP A 49 11.06 -11.07 -16.56
CA ASP A 49 11.80 -11.26 -15.30
C ASP A 49 11.26 -10.39 -14.14
N ASP A 50 11.61 -10.79 -12.91
CA ASP A 50 11.21 -10.08 -11.70
C ASP A 50 11.75 -8.65 -11.65
N ILE A 51 10.85 -7.69 -11.43
CA ILE A 51 11.13 -6.27 -11.35
C ILE A 51 11.22 -5.89 -9.87
N TYR A 52 12.31 -5.23 -9.51
CA TYR A 52 12.60 -4.73 -8.15
C TYR A 52 12.75 -3.20 -8.08
N ALA A 53 13.06 -2.57 -9.21
CA ALA A 53 13.24 -1.12 -9.34
C ALA A 53 12.57 -0.60 -10.61
N ILE A 54 11.61 0.30 -10.44
CA ILE A 54 10.80 0.82 -11.55
C ILE A 54 10.70 2.34 -11.53
N CYS A 55 10.73 2.97 -12.71
CA CYS A 55 10.45 4.39 -12.82
C CYS A 55 8.94 4.66 -12.87
N TYR A 56 8.56 5.89 -12.52
CA TYR A 56 7.17 6.35 -12.55
C TYR A 56 6.45 6.04 -13.88
N ASP A 57 7.08 6.44 -15.01
CA ASP A 57 6.50 6.26 -16.35
C ASP A 57 6.10 4.80 -16.60
N CYS A 58 7.00 3.85 -16.31
CA CYS A 58 6.76 2.44 -16.54
C CYS A 58 5.65 1.89 -15.65
N LEU A 59 5.66 2.25 -14.37
CA LEU A 59 4.65 1.79 -13.41
C LEU A 59 3.24 2.26 -13.80
N CYS A 60 3.10 3.44 -14.40
CA CYS A 60 1.80 3.98 -14.82
C CYS A 60 1.36 3.53 -16.22
N THR A 61 2.29 3.20 -17.12
CA THR A 61 1.97 2.96 -18.55
C THR A 61 2.05 1.51 -18.98
N LYS A 62 2.76 0.66 -18.23
CA LYS A 62 2.94 -0.75 -18.57
C LYS A 62 1.92 -1.63 -17.85
N PRO A 63 1.50 -2.76 -18.44
CA PRO A 63 0.63 -3.72 -17.77
C PRO A 63 1.45 -4.51 -16.73
N MET A 64 1.41 -4.00 -15.50
CA MET A 64 2.15 -4.58 -14.38
C MET A 64 1.27 -5.57 -13.61
N THR A 65 1.89 -6.63 -13.09
CA THR A 65 1.28 -7.54 -12.13
C THR A 65 2.23 -7.72 -10.95
N ARG A 66 1.70 -7.71 -9.72
CA ARG A 66 2.52 -7.98 -8.52
C ARG A 66 2.75 -9.47 -8.35
N VAL A 67 3.96 -9.85 -7.91
CA VAL A 67 4.23 -11.22 -7.46
C VAL A 67 3.73 -11.34 -6.02
N CYS A 68 3.22 -12.51 -5.63
CA CYS A 68 2.70 -12.77 -4.28
C CYS A 68 1.58 -11.81 -3.82
N SER A 69 0.73 -11.35 -4.73
CA SER A 69 -0.44 -10.49 -4.43
C SER A 69 -1.56 -11.21 -3.68
N PHE A 70 -1.54 -12.55 -3.61
CA PHE A 70 -2.61 -13.36 -3.05
C PHE A 70 -3.12 -12.91 -1.67
N PRO A 71 -2.28 -12.49 -0.68
CA PRO A 71 -2.79 -12.06 0.62
C PRO A 71 -3.65 -10.81 0.50
N TYR A 72 -3.24 -9.86 -0.35
CA TYR A 72 -3.99 -8.62 -0.53
C TYR A 72 -5.27 -8.84 -1.34
N GLU A 73 -5.24 -9.75 -2.32
CA GLU A 73 -6.44 -10.16 -3.04
C GLU A 73 -7.50 -10.72 -2.07
N GLU A 74 -7.10 -11.54 -1.09
CA GLU A 74 -8.00 -12.03 -0.04
C GLU A 74 -8.59 -10.90 0.82
N VAL A 75 -7.79 -9.88 1.16
CA VAL A 75 -8.26 -8.68 1.88
C VAL A 75 -9.30 -7.93 1.05
N VAL A 76 -9.06 -7.74 -0.25
CA VAL A 76 -10.00 -7.09 -1.18
C VAL A 76 -11.30 -7.90 -1.29
N GLU A 77 -11.22 -9.22 -1.47
CA GLU A 77 -12.39 -10.10 -1.55
C GLU A 77 -13.23 -10.05 -0.27
N LYS A 78 -12.58 -10.12 0.89
CA LYS A 78 -13.25 -10.02 2.19
C LYS A 78 -13.95 -8.67 2.36
N TYR A 79 -13.28 -7.58 1.98
CA TYR A 79 -13.86 -6.25 2.01
C TYR A 79 -15.10 -6.15 1.10
N LEU A 80 -14.99 -6.54 -0.17
CA LEU A 80 -16.11 -6.53 -1.12
C LEU A 80 -17.26 -7.45 -0.66
N GLY A 81 -16.93 -8.60 -0.06
CA GLY A 81 -17.89 -9.51 0.57
C GLY A 81 -18.72 -8.84 1.67
N SER A 82 -18.12 -7.92 2.43
CA SER A 82 -18.79 -7.17 3.50
C SER A 82 -19.73 -6.05 3.00
N LEU A 83 -19.58 -5.61 1.76
CA LEU A 83 -20.39 -4.53 1.18
C LEU A 83 -21.74 -5.05 0.69
N ASN A 84 -22.79 -4.25 0.89
CA ASN A 84 -24.12 -4.53 0.35
C ASN A 84 -24.26 -3.97 -1.08
N LEU A 85 -23.58 -4.61 -2.03
CA LEU A 85 -23.51 -4.21 -3.44
C LEU A 85 -23.92 -5.38 -4.35
N ALA A 86 -24.36 -5.06 -5.57
CA ALA A 86 -24.63 -6.07 -6.60
C ALA A 86 -23.34 -6.80 -7.02
N GLN A 87 -23.46 -8.06 -7.44
CA GLN A 87 -22.29 -8.89 -7.79
C GLN A 87 -21.49 -8.31 -8.96
N ASP A 88 -22.16 -7.79 -9.98
CA ASP A 88 -21.49 -7.17 -11.13
C ASP A 88 -20.67 -5.94 -10.70
N HIS A 89 -21.22 -5.11 -9.80
CA HIS A 89 -20.50 -3.97 -9.24
C HIS A 89 -19.31 -4.39 -8.38
N LYS A 90 -19.42 -5.47 -7.60
CA LYS A 90 -18.28 -6.03 -6.85
C LYS A 90 -17.18 -6.51 -7.79
N ALA A 91 -17.53 -7.16 -8.90
CA ALA A 91 -16.56 -7.62 -9.89
C ALA A 91 -15.82 -6.45 -10.57
N GLU A 92 -16.53 -5.39 -10.94
CA GLU A 92 -15.95 -4.17 -11.50
C GLU A 92 -15.03 -3.45 -10.49
N LEU A 93 -15.46 -3.34 -9.23
CA LEU A 93 -14.63 -2.78 -8.16
C LEU A 93 -13.38 -3.60 -7.94
N ARG A 94 -13.47 -4.94 -7.90
CA ARG A 94 -12.29 -5.81 -7.74
C ARG A 94 -11.23 -5.51 -8.81
N ILE A 95 -11.64 -5.45 -10.08
CA ILE A 95 -10.72 -5.14 -11.19
C ILE A 95 -10.06 -3.78 -10.96
N THR A 96 -10.85 -2.77 -10.64
CA THR A 96 -10.37 -1.40 -10.42
C THR A 96 -9.38 -1.33 -9.25
N LEU A 97 -9.69 -1.95 -8.12
CA LEU A 97 -8.82 -1.97 -6.92
C LEU A 97 -7.50 -2.68 -7.23
N MET A 98 -7.54 -3.81 -7.93
CA MET A 98 -6.32 -4.54 -8.29
C MET A 98 -5.46 -3.79 -9.31
N GLU A 99 -6.06 -3.10 -10.27
CA GLU A 99 -5.34 -2.23 -11.20
C GLU A 99 -4.61 -1.08 -10.47
N LYS A 100 -5.29 -0.42 -9.52
CA LYS A 100 -4.66 0.62 -8.69
C LYS A 100 -3.49 0.07 -7.87
N TYR A 101 -3.69 -1.10 -7.25
CA TYR A 101 -2.66 -1.76 -6.45
C TYR A 101 -1.42 -2.14 -7.28
N ASN A 102 -1.62 -2.69 -8.48
CA ASN A 102 -0.53 -3.05 -9.40
C ASN A 102 0.25 -1.82 -9.92
N ARG A 103 -0.36 -0.64 -9.96
CA ARG A 103 0.27 0.63 -10.36
C ARG A 103 0.87 1.41 -9.20
N THR A 104 0.86 0.85 -8.00
CA THR A 104 1.40 1.50 -6.80
C THR A 104 2.72 0.84 -6.44
N PRO A 105 3.79 1.60 -6.12
CA PRO A 105 5.05 1.01 -5.67
C PRO A 105 4.88 0.33 -4.29
N ASP A 106 5.88 -0.44 -3.85
CA ASP A 106 5.90 -1.15 -2.56
C ASP A 106 6.14 -0.20 -1.39
N ILE A 107 5.17 0.70 -1.17
CA ILE A 107 5.22 1.74 -0.15
C ILE A 107 3.84 1.81 0.52
N PRO A 108 3.75 1.57 1.85
CA PRO A 108 4.84 1.18 2.73
C PRO A 108 5.38 -0.22 2.40
N LEU A 109 6.62 -0.49 2.79
CA LEU A 109 7.14 -1.85 2.73
C LEU A 109 6.50 -2.68 3.86
N PHE A 110 5.61 -3.58 3.49
CA PHE A 110 5.01 -4.53 4.42
C PHE A 110 5.94 -5.73 4.62
N ILE A 111 6.26 -6.04 5.87
CA ILE A 111 7.26 -7.05 6.23
C ILE A 111 6.62 -8.44 6.31
N GLN A 112 5.39 -8.50 6.81
CA GLN A 112 4.67 -9.76 6.99
C GLN A 112 3.81 -10.09 5.76
N ARG A 113 2.95 -9.15 5.37
CA ARG A 113 2.03 -9.29 4.24
C ARG A 113 1.48 -7.92 3.81
N PRO A 114 1.18 -7.68 2.53
CA PRO A 114 0.52 -6.44 2.15
C PRO A 114 -0.90 -6.37 2.75
N ASP A 115 -1.21 -5.28 3.45
CA ASP A 115 -2.51 -5.12 4.13
C ASP A 115 -2.95 -3.64 4.14
N ILE A 116 -3.12 -3.07 2.96
CA ILE A 116 -3.54 -1.67 2.80
C ILE A 116 -5.04 -1.55 3.15
N PRO A 117 -5.47 -0.60 4.00
CA PRO A 117 -6.87 -0.43 4.34
C PRO A 117 -7.75 -0.05 3.13
N LEU A 118 -8.99 -0.55 3.14
CA LEU A 118 -10.02 -0.25 2.15
C LEU A 118 -11.18 0.52 2.80
N CYS A 119 -11.67 1.55 2.13
CA CYS A 119 -12.75 2.40 2.64
C CYS A 119 -13.50 3.09 1.49
N CYS A 120 -14.82 3.21 1.61
CA CYS A 120 -15.67 3.88 0.60
C CYS A 120 -15.45 3.34 -0.83
N GLU A 121 -15.41 2.02 -0.99
CA GLU A 121 -15.23 1.32 -2.28
C GLU A 121 -13.86 1.59 -2.94
N ASP A 122 -12.88 2.08 -2.18
CA ASP A 122 -11.56 2.46 -2.69
C ASP A 122 -10.41 2.02 -1.76
N ILE A 123 -9.19 2.02 -2.29
CA ILE A 123 -7.95 1.87 -1.52
C ILE A 123 -7.65 3.18 -0.81
N THR A 124 -7.25 3.10 0.45
CA THR A 124 -6.84 4.28 1.22
C THR A 124 -5.46 4.80 0.80
N GLU A 125 -5.25 6.11 0.96
CA GLU A 125 -3.96 6.75 0.71
C GLU A 125 -3.02 6.48 1.88
N PHE A 126 -1.81 5.99 1.60
CA PHE A 126 -0.73 5.92 2.58
C PHE A 126 -0.20 7.31 2.91
N THR A 127 -0.25 7.69 4.19
CA THR A 127 0.12 9.04 4.67
C THR A 127 1.47 9.09 5.39
N GLY A 128 2.17 7.97 5.46
CA GLY A 128 3.49 7.88 6.11
C GLY A 128 3.46 7.13 7.43
N TYR A 129 4.51 7.35 8.21
CA TYR A 129 4.75 6.76 9.52
C TYR A 129 4.76 7.85 10.59
N PRO A 130 4.44 7.56 11.86
CA PRO A 130 4.69 8.51 12.93
C PRO A 130 6.19 8.87 13.00
N GLN A 131 6.50 10.15 13.20
CA GLN A 131 7.89 10.65 13.22
C GLN A 131 8.47 10.72 14.63
N ASN A 132 7.63 10.57 15.65
CA ASN A 132 8.00 10.64 17.05
C ASN A 132 6.92 9.96 17.92
N ASP A 133 7.24 9.75 19.20
CA ASP A 133 6.33 9.11 20.16
C ASP A 133 5.00 9.86 20.32
N LYS A 134 5.01 11.20 20.23
CA LYS A 134 3.78 11.97 20.36
C LYS A 134 2.80 11.65 19.22
N GLU A 135 3.30 11.63 17.98
CA GLU A 135 2.49 11.23 16.81
C GLU A 135 2.04 9.77 16.92
N LEU A 136 2.90 8.88 17.42
CA LEU A 136 2.54 7.48 17.67
C LEU A 136 1.35 7.36 18.64
N TYR A 137 1.35 8.12 19.73
CA TYR A 137 0.24 8.11 20.68
C TYR A 137 -1.04 8.69 20.07
N GLU A 138 -0.93 9.73 19.24
CA GLU A 138 -2.07 10.26 18.51
C GLU A 138 -2.65 9.24 17.52
N VAL A 139 -1.82 8.39 16.90
CA VAL A 139 -2.27 7.29 16.03
C VAL A 139 -3.15 6.32 16.83
N SER A 140 -2.65 5.79 17.95
CA SER A 140 -3.42 4.83 18.75
C SER A 140 -4.67 5.43 19.38
N GLU A 141 -4.71 6.74 19.63
CA GLU A 141 -5.90 7.42 20.16
C GLU A 141 -6.95 7.69 19.07
N GLN A 142 -6.53 8.13 17.88
CA GLN A 142 -7.42 8.75 16.88
C GLN A 142 -7.71 7.89 15.64
N LEU A 143 -6.86 6.92 15.29
CA LEU A 143 -6.99 6.14 14.05
C LEU A 143 -7.61 4.76 14.31
N MET A 144 -8.35 4.23 13.34
CA MET A 144 -8.89 2.88 13.43
C MET A 144 -7.81 1.84 13.12
N TYR A 145 -7.69 0.82 13.98
CA TYR A 145 -6.78 -0.29 13.73
C TYR A 145 -7.31 -1.17 12.59
N TRP A 146 -6.41 -1.54 11.68
CA TRP A 146 -6.69 -2.41 10.54
C TRP A 146 -5.75 -3.61 10.55
N GLU A 147 -6.34 -4.80 10.44
CA GLU A 147 -5.64 -6.07 10.23
C GLU A 147 -6.58 -7.00 9.44
N GLU A 148 -6.38 -7.06 8.13
CA GLU A 148 -7.29 -7.70 7.15
C GLU A 148 -8.74 -7.22 7.28
N GLY A 149 -8.91 -5.95 7.60
CA GLY A 149 -10.20 -5.34 7.90
C GLY A 149 -10.17 -4.56 9.22
N PRO A 150 -11.24 -3.79 9.51
CA PRO A 150 -11.35 -3.08 10.77
C PRO A 150 -11.37 -4.05 11.96
N LYS A 151 -10.53 -3.80 12.96
CA LYS A 151 -10.47 -4.58 14.20
C LYS A 151 -10.80 -3.71 15.40
N GLU A 152 -11.30 -4.36 16.46
CA GLU A 152 -11.32 -3.73 17.77
C GLU A 152 -9.88 -3.55 18.26
N ARG A 153 -9.61 -2.40 18.88
CA ARG A 153 -8.29 -2.13 19.46
C ARG A 153 -8.02 -3.11 20.59
N SER A 154 -6.84 -3.68 20.58
CA SER A 154 -6.27 -4.39 21.71
C SER A 154 -5.81 -3.39 22.77
N GLU A 155 -5.72 -3.81 24.03
CA GLU A 155 -5.09 -2.99 25.06
C GLU A 155 -3.62 -2.69 24.75
N TYR A 156 -2.95 -3.61 24.04
CA TYR A 156 -1.55 -3.49 23.64
C TYR A 156 -1.32 -2.45 22.53
N ASP A 157 -2.39 -1.95 21.90
CA ASP A 157 -2.30 -0.85 20.93
C ASP A 157 -2.18 0.51 21.64
N ASP A 158 -2.32 0.57 22.97
CA ASP A 158 -1.99 1.76 23.75
C ASP A 158 -0.47 1.89 23.95
N PHE A 159 0.20 2.45 22.94
CA PHE A 159 1.65 2.69 22.95
C PHE A 159 2.13 3.61 24.08
N LYS A 160 1.23 4.40 24.69
CA LYS A 160 1.58 5.25 25.84
C LYS A 160 1.71 4.43 27.12
N THR A 161 0.91 3.37 27.24
CA THR A 161 0.92 2.47 28.40
C THR A 161 1.89 1.31 28.21
N TYR A 162 1.92 0.70 27.03
CA TYR A 162 2.66 -0.53 26.74
C TYR A 162 4.02 -0.30 26.05
N GLY A 163 4.30 0.94 25.65
CA GLY A 163 5.58 1.35 25.04
C GLY A 163 5.53 1.42 23.51
N SER A 164 6.56 2.06 22.94
CA SER A 164 6.70 2.21 21.49
C SER A 164 7.19 0.89 20.84
N PRO A 165 6.84 0.64 19.56
CA PRO A 165 7.42 -0.46 18.78
C PRO A 165 8.94 -0.29 18.62
N GLU A 166 9.63 -1.33 18.14
CA GLU A 166 11.09 -1.28 17.90
C GLU A 166 11.44 -0.20 16.87
N SER A 167 10.60 -0.06 15.84
CA SER A 167 10.65 1.01 14.86
C SER A 167 9.28 1.64 14.64
N LEU A 168 9.24 2.98 14.57
CA LEU A 168 8.03 3.72 14.17
C LEU A 168 7.56 3.37 12.76
N THR A 169 8.44 2.83 11.91
CA THR A 169 8.07 2.37 10.56
C THR A 169 7.21 1.12 10.55
N GLU A 170 7.08 0.43 11.68
CA GLU A 170 6.13 -0.69 11.84
C GLU A 170 4.68 -0.20 11.86
N ILE A 171 4.45 1.11 12.08
CA ILE A 171 3.14 1.75 12.14
C ILE A 171 2.91 2.57 10.87
N ALA A 172 2.21 1.98 9.91
CA ALA A 172 1.81 2.69 8.70
C ALA A 172 0.44 3.35 8.90
N THR A 173 0.32 4.61 8.48
CA THR A 173 -0.91 5.40 8.60
C THR A 173 -1.55 5.62 7.23
N PHE A 174 -2.88 5.62 7.20
CA PHE A 174 -3.66 5.74 5.98
C PHE A 174 -4.86 6.66 6.16
N LYS A 175 -5.31 7.27 5.06
CA LYS A 175 -6.49 8.13 5.01
C LYS A 175 -7.42 7.72 3.87
N CYS A 176 -8.72 7.65 4.13
CA CYS A 176 -9.69 7.48 3.05
C CYS A 176 -9.73 8.75 2.16
N PRO A 177 -9.69 8.61 0.83
CA PRO A 177 -9.81 9.76 -0.07
C PRO A 177 -11.22 10.36 -0.09
N HIS A 178 -12.24 9.58 0.29
CA HIS A 178 -13.66 9.94 0.15
C HIS A 178 -14.34 10.35 1.47
N CYS A 179 -13.69 10.16 2.61
CA CYS A 179 -14.21 10.57 3.92
C CYS A 179 -13.07 10.86 4.93
N ASP A 180 -13.41 11.38 6.11
CA ASP A 180 -12.41 11.74 7.13
C ASP A 180 -11.84 10.56 7.93
N ARG A 181 -12.20 9.32 7.57
CA ARG A 181 -11.69 8.12 8.25
C ARG A 181 -10.20 7.96 8.00
N LYS A 182 -9.49 7.64 9.07
CA LYS A 182 -8.07 7.32 9.06
C LYS A 182 -7.84 5.96 9.72
N TYR A 183 -6.85 5.26 9.22
CA TYR A 183 -6.52 3.90 9.62
C TYR A 183 -5.03 3.81 9.94
N PHE A 184 -4.66 2.84 10.77
CA PHE A 184 -3.28 2.43 10.89
C PHE A 184 -3.18 0.91 10.86
N THR A 185 -2.05 0.42 10.39
CA THR A 185 -1.68 -1.00 10.43
C THR A 185 -0.42 -1.13 11.27
N PHE A 186 -0.26 -2.27 11.94
CA PHE A 186 0.92 -2.59 12.70
C PHE A 186 1.52 -3.91 12.20
N GLN A 187 2.79 -3.92 11.80
CA GLN A 187 3.50 -5.13 11.40
C GLN A 187 4.81 -5.29 12.15
N PHE A 188 4.85 -6.26 13.07
CA PHE A 188 6.07 -6.64 13.78
C PHE A 188 7.12 -7.19 12.80
N THR A 189 8.36 -6.77 13.00
CA THR A 189 9.56 -7.45 12.45
C THR A 189 9.89 -8.72 13.21
#